data_AF-A0A377ZT42-F1
#
_entry.id   AF-A0A377ZT42-F1
#
_cell.length_a   1.000
_cell.length_b   1.000
_cell.length_c   1.000
_cell.angle_alpha   90.00
_cell.angle_beta   90.00
_cell.angle_gamma   90.00
#
_symmetry.space_group_name_H-M   'P 1'
#
loop_
_entity.id
_entity.type
_entity.pdbx_description
1 polymer ?
#
loop_
_entity_poly.entity_id
_entity_poly.type
_entity_poly.pdbx_seq_one_letter_code
_entity_poly.pdbx_strand_id
1 'polypeptide(L)'
;MIDVPTIGVAKKRLCGKIGDLGDEPGALAPLMDKNEQLAWVWRSKVRCNPLFISTGHRVGMDSALMWVERCMRGYRLPEPTRWADAVASRRPSFVRWQANQS
;
A
#
# COMPACT_ATOMS: atom_id res chain seq x y z
N MET A 1 2.22 8.06 22.29
CA MET A 1 1.59 6.99 21.47
C MET A 1 0.33 7.60 20.88
N ILE A 2 0.11 7.51 19.58
CA ILE A 2 -1.02 8.19 18.91
C ILE A 2 -2.18 7.18 18.83
N ASP A 3 -3.29 7.43 19.53
CA ASP A 3 -4.49 6.57 19.56
C ASP A 3 -5.34 6.78 18.28
N VAL A 4 -4.75 6.51 17.12
CA VAL A 4 -5.39 6.68 15.81
C VAL A 4 -5.37 5.38 15.00
N PRO A 5 -6.39 5.12 14.16
CA PRO A 5 -6.40 3.99 13.25
C PRO A 5 -5.21 4.05 12.28
N THR A 6 -4.49 2.94 12.12
CA THR A 6 -3.33 2.89 11.21
C THR A 6 -3.41 1.70 10.27
N ILE A 7 -2.91 1.90 9.04
CA ILE A 7 -2.84 0.89 7.98
C ILE A 7 -1.40 0.91 7.44
N GLY A 8 -0.78 -0.26 7.33
CA GLY A 8 0.54 -0.43 6.74
C GLY A 8 0.46 -0.73 5.25
N VAL A 9 1.24 -0.03 4.42
CA VAL A 9 1.36 -0.32 2.99
C VAL A 9 2.83 -0.48 2.62
N ALA A 10 3.22 -1.70 2.24
CA ALA A 10 4.60 -2.02 1.89
C ALA A 10 4.78 -2.36 0.39
N LYS A 11 5.97 -2.03 -0.14
CA LYS A 11 6.37 -2.28 -1.54
C LYS A 11 7.02 -3.65 -1.76
N LYS A 12 7.42 -4.33 -0.68
CA LYS A 12 8.14 -5.61 -0.65
C LYS A 12 7.56 -6.48 0.46
N ARG A 13 7.60 -7.79 0.24
CA ARG A 13 7.27 -8.79 1.26
C ARG A 13 8.38 -8.81 2.32
N LEU A 14 8.01 -8.81 3.59
CA LEU A 14 8.94 -9.03 4.70
C LEU A 14 9.04 -10.53 5.03
N CYS A 15 7.89 -11.19 5.21
CA CYS A 15 7.77 -12.61 5.54
C CYS A 15 6.43 -13.17 5.03
N GLY A 16 6.13 -14.45 5.29
CA GLY A 16 4.89 -15.11 4.88
C GLY A 16 4.89 -15.65 3.45
N LYS A 17 3.86 -16.44 3.10
CA LYS A 17 3.61 -17.01 1.78
C LYS A 17 2.43 -16.30 1.13
N ILE A 18 2.62 -15.91 -0.13
CA ILE A 18 1.56 -15.31 -0.94
C ILE A 18 0.76 -16.46 -1.54
N GLY A 19 -0.57 -16.38 -1.49
CA GLY A 19 -1.43 -17.27 -2.28
C GLY A 19 -1.27 -17.06 -3.79
N ASP A 20 -2.09 -17.73 -4.60
CA ASP A 20 -2.12 -17.47 -6.03
C ASP A 20 -2.64 -16.05 -6.31
N LEU A 21 -1.77 -15.22 -6.87
CA LEU A 21 -2.08 -13.83 -7.23
C LEU A 21 -2.09 -13.70 -8.75
N GLY A 22 -3.25 -13.37 -9.32
CA GLY A 22 -3.40 -13.04 -10.73
C GLY A 22 -2.55 -11.84 -11.18
N ASP A 23 -2.39 -11.69 -12.48
CA ASP A 23 -1.60 -10.61 -13.10
C ASP A 23 -2.43 -9.36 -13.45
N GLU A 24 -3.75 -9.47 -13.35
CA GLU A 24 -4.71 -8.42 -13.59
C GLU A 24 -4.72 -7.35 -12.49
N PRO A 25 -4.93 -6.07 -12.82
CA PRO A 25 -5.21 -5.04 -11.83
C PRO A 25 -6.43 -5.42 -10.98
N GLY A 26 -6.31 -5.26 -9.68
CA GLY A 26 -7.34 -5.68 -8.72
C GLY A 26 -7.15 -7.10 -8.20
N ALA A 27 -6.25 -7.91 -8.80
CA ALA A 27 -5.92 -9.23 -8.27
C ALA A 27 -5.52 -9.13 -6.79
N LEU A 28 -6.07 -10.04 -5.99
CA LEU A 28 -5.97 -10.01 -4.55
C LEU A 28 -5.70 -11.42 -4.03
N ALA A 29 -4.70 -11.56 -3.17
CA ALA A 29 -4.37 -12.83 -2.52
C ALA A 29 -3.99 -12.58 -1.05
N PRO A 30 -4.30 -13.51 -0.14
CA PRO A 30 -3.86 -13.38 1.25
C PRO A 30 -2.35 -13.65 1.37
N LEU A 31 -1.68 -12.89 2.25
CA LEU A 31 -0.35 -13.22 2.75
C LEU A 31 -0.51 -14.02 4.05
N MET A 32 -0.19 -15.29 4.00
CA MET A 32 -0.35 -16.21 5.13
C MET A 32 1.00 -16.48 5.79
N ASP A 33 1.05 -16.50 7.12
CA ASP A 33 2.14 -17.13 7.86
C ASP A 33 1.58 -18.17 8.81
N LYS A 34 2.04 -19.41 8.65
CA LYS A 34 1.45 -20.59 9.29
C LYS A 34 -0.06 -20.67 9.00
N ASN A 35 -0.90 -20.29 9.95
CA ASN A 35 -2.37 -20.29 9.85
C ASN A 35 -3.00 -18.90 10.07
N GLU A 36 -2.19 -17.84 10.07
CA GLU A 36 -2.65 -16.47 10.28
C GLU A 36 -2.46 -15.64 9.01
N GLN A 37 -3.47 -14.84 8.66
CA GLN A 37 -3.37 -13.88 7.58
C GLN A 37 -2.69 -12.61 8.10
N LEU A 38 -1.49 -12.33 7.59
CA LEU A 38 -0.70 -11.15 7.98
C LEU A 38 -1.12 -9.89 7.23
N ALA A 39 -1.50 -10.04 5.95
CA ALA A 39 -1.79 -8.92 5.07
C ALA A 39 -2.59 -9.37 3.84
N TRP A 40 -3.15 -8.40 3.13
CA TRP A 40 -3.56 -8.56 1.74
C TRP A 40 -2.38 -8.28 0.80
N VAL A 41 -2.22 -9.11 -0.23
CA VAL A 41 -1.34 -8.85 -1.37
C VAL A 41 -2.21 -8.42 -2.55
N TRP A 42 -2.06 -7.16 -2.95
CA TRP A 42 -2.97 -6.53 -3.90
C TRP A 42 -2.23 -5.95 -5.10
N ARG A 43 -2.68 -6.27 -6.30
CA ARG A 43 -2.15 -5.71 -7.54
C ARG A 43 -2.88 -4.44 -7.92
N SER A 44 -2.44 -3.32 -7.36
CA SER A 44 -3.05 -2.01 -7.61
C SER A 44 -2.89 -1.48 -9.06
N LYS A 45 -1.92 -1.99 -9.82
CA LYS A 45 -1.64 -1.55 -11.20
C LYS A 45 -1.05 -2.67 -12.05
N VAL A 46 -1.43 -2.69 -13.33
CA VAL A 46 -0.91 -3.63 -14.33
C VAL A 46 0.62 -3.51 -14.46
N ARG A 47 1.30 -4.65 -14.67
CA ARG A 47 2.78 -4.74 -14.84
C ARG A 47 3.59 -4.08 -13.71
N CYS A 48 3.00 -3.95 -12.53
CA CYS A 48 3.68 -3.47 -11.33
C CYS A 48 3.73 -4.59 -10.29
N ASN A 49 4.77 -4.57 -9.45
CA ASN A 49 4.81 -5.43 -8.27
C ASN A 49 3.60 -5.12 -7.37
N PRO A 50 3.02 -6.13 -6.70
CA PRO A 50 1.89 -5.90 -5.80
C PRO A 50 2.27 -5.05 -4.58
N LEU A 51 1.25 -4.59 -3.87
CA LEU A 51 1.36 -3.97 -2.56
C LEU A 51 0.96 -4.96 -1.47
N PHE A 52 1.56 -4.79 -0.30
CA PHE A 52 1.21 -5.55 0.90
C PHE A 52 0.48 -4.61 1.85
N ILE A 53 -0.79 -4.90 2.12
CA ILE A 53 -1.67 -4.08 2.95
C ILE A 53 -1.93 -4.84 4.24
N SER A 54 -1.34 -4.36 5.33
CA SER A 54 -1.50 -4.95 6.65
C SER A 54 -2.32 -4.02 7.55
N THR A 55 -3.04 -4.60 8.49
CA THR A 55 -3.67 -3.83 9.55
C THR A 55 -2.60 -3.27 10.49
N GLY A 56 -2.82 -2.04 10.95
CA GLY A 56 -2.09 -1.49 12.08
C GLY A 56 -2.98 -1.53 13.32
N HIS A 57 -3.35 -0.35 13.83
CA HIS A 57 -4.15 -0.19 15.03
C HIS A 57 -5.63 0.01 14.69
N ARG A 58 -6.55 -0.68 15.40
CA ARG A 58 -8.03 -0.49 15.36
C ARG A 58 -8.69 -0.54 13.96
N VAL A 59 -8.10 -1.27 13.00
CA VAL A 59 -8.69 -1.49 11.67
C VAL A 59 -8.64 -2.99 11.33
N GLY A 60 -9.75 -3.54 10.84
CA GLY A 60 -9.80 -4.93 10.35
C GLY A 60 -9.19 -5.08 8.95
N MET A 61 -8.82 -6.32 8.56
CA MET A 61 -8.08 -6.59 7.33
C MET A 61 -8.79 -6.08 6.07
N ASP A 62 -10.09 -6.33 5.95
CA ASP A 62 -10.87 -5.91 4.78
C ASP A 62 -11.11 -4.40 4.75
N SER A 63 -11.31 -3.80 5.93
CA SER A 63 -11.41 -2.34 6.05
C SER A 63 -10.11 -1.65 5.64
N ALA A 64 -8.96 -2.24 5.97
CA ALA A 64 -7.66 -1.71 5.57
C ALA A 64 -7.50 -1.68 4.04
N LEU A 65 -7.87 -2.77 3.35
CA LEU A 65 -7.88 -2.82 1.89
C LEU A 65 -8.82 -1.76 1.29
N MET A 66 -10.06 -1.70 1.76
CA MET A 66 -11.05 -0.72 1.29
C MET A 66 -10.54 0.72 1.40
N TRP A 67 -9.93 1.10 2.53
CA TRP A 67 -9.39 2.44 2.70
C TRP A 67 -8.21 2.73 1.78
N VAL A 68 -7.33 1.75 1.54
CA VAL A 68 -6.21 1.91 0.60
C VAL A 68 -6.71 2.09 -0.83
N GLU A 69 -7.71 1.31 -1.25
CA GLU A 69 -8.33 1.42 -2.58
C GLU A 69 -8.90 2.83 -2.83
N ARG A 70 -9.61 3.39 -1.85
CA ARG A 70 -10.18 4.75 -1.92
C ARG A 70 -9.12 5.85 -2.05
N CYS A 71 -7.90 5.59 -1.56
CA CYS A 71 -6.77 6.50 -1.66
C CYS A 71 -5.98 6.37 -2.98
N MET A 72 -6.40 5.50 -3.90
CA MET A 72 -5.73 5.34 -5.20
C MET A 72 -6.12 6.43 -6.18
N ARG A 73 -5.11 6.97 -6.89
CA ARG A 73 -5.25 8.04 -7.90
C ARG A 73 -4.44 7.72 -9.17
N GLY A 74 -4.56 6.50 -9.69
CA GLY A 74 -3.91 6.06 -10.93
C GLY A 74 -2.41 5.68 -10.82
N TYR A 75 -1.79 5.93 -9.66
CA TYR A 75 -0.43 5.48 -9.32
C TYR A 75 -0.43 4.08 -8.69
N ARG A 76 0.75 3.47 -8.54
CA ARG A 76 0.92 2.19 -7.84
C ARG A 76 0.69 2.33 -6.33
N LEU A 77 1.19 3.41 -5.72
CA LEU A 77 1.06 3.68 -4.28
C LEU A 77 -0.17 4.55 -4.01
N PRO A 78 -0.84 4.38 -2.85
CA PRO A 78 -1.91 5.29 -2.44
C PRO A 78 -1.35 6.69 -2.26
N GLU A 79 -2.22 7.68 -2.47
CA GLU A 79 -1.83 9.08 -2.54
C GLU A 79 -1.02 9.55 -1.32
N PRO A 80 -1.37 9.22 -0.06
CA PRO A 80 -0.63 9.67 1.11
C PRO A 80 0.80 9.12 1.17
N THR A 81 0.98 7.82 0.90
CA THR A 81 2.30 7.19 0.96
C THR A 81 3.17 7.56 -0.24
N ARG A 82 2.55 7.87 -1.39
CA ARG A 82 3.24 8.40 -2.55
C ARG A 82 3.89 9.75 -2.25
N TRP A 83 3.17 10.65 -1.60
CA TRP A 83 3.74 11.94 -1.18
C TRP A 83 4.84 11.76 -0.14
N ALA A 84 4.61 10.94 0.88
CA ALA A 84 5.64 10.63 1.87
C ALA A 84 6.92 10.07 1.23
N ASP A 85 6.80 9.12 0.29
CA ASP A 85 7.94 8.56 -0.45
C ASP A 85 8.64 9.61 -1.32
N ALA A 86 7.89 10.53 -1.93
CA ALA A 86 8.44 11.61 -2.75
C ALA A 86 9.21 12.65 -1.92
N VAL A 87 8.68 13.02 -0.75
CA VAL A 87 9.33 13.90 0.24
C VAL A 87 10.60 13.24 0.76
N ALA A 88 10.51 12.00 1.24
CA ALA A 88 11.64 11.27 1.82
C ALA A 88 12.76 11.00 0.80
N SER A 89 12.40 10.76 -0.47
CA SER A 89 13.36 10.47 -1.53
C SER A 89 13.90 11.71 -2.26
N ARG A 90 13.51 12.93 -1.86
CA ARG A 90 13.83 14.20 -2.57
C ARG A 90 13.61 14.10 -4.09
N ARG A 91 12.54 13.44 -4.53
CA ARG A 91 12.32 13.20 -5.96
C ARG A 91 12.17 14.52 -6.72
N PRO A 92 12.69 14.66 -7.94
CA PRO A 92 12.59 15.89 -8.74
C PRO A 92 11.14 16.37 -8.95
N SER A 93 10.18 15.45 -9.01
CA SER A 93 8.75 15.77 -9.11
C SER A 93 8.19 16.48 -7.87
N PHE A 94 8.75 16.23 -6.68
CA PHE A 94 8.37 16.94 -5.45
C PHE A 94 9.02 18.32 -5.39
N VAL A 95 10.29 18.42 -5.79
CA VAL A 95 10.99 19.72 -5.92
C VAL A 95 10.25 20.66 -6.86
N ARG A 96 9.75 20.13 -7.99
CA ARG A 96 8.95 20.89 -8.97
C ARG A 96 7.56 21.29 -8.45
N TRP A 97 6.97 20.52 -7.54
CA TRP A 97 5.70 20.87 -6.88
C TRP A 97 5.90 21.98 -5.83
N GLN A 98 6.98 21.91 -5.03
CA GLN A 98 7.36 23.00 -4.10
C GLN A 98 7.65 24.31 -4.83
N ALA A 99 8.35 24.26 -5.97
CA ALA A 99 8.68 25.44 -6.76
C ALA A 99 7.46 26.09 -7.46
N ASN A 100 6.35 25.37 -7.60
CA ASN A 100 5.11 25.89 -8.20
C ASN A 100 4.10 26.39 -7.15
N GLN A 101 4.43 26.34 -5.86
CA GLN A 101 3.60 26.88 -4.76
C GLN A 101 4.20 28.14 -4.10
N SER A 102 5.28 28.69 -4.68
CA SER A 102 5.93 29.94 -4.27
C SER A 102 5.64 31.06 -5.25
#